data_AF-A0AAE1X110-F1
#
_entry.id   AF-A0AAE1X110-F1
#
_cell.length_a   1.000
_cell.length_b   1.000
_cell.length_c   1.000
_cell.angle_alpha   90.00
_cell.angle_beta   90.00
_cell.angle_gamma   90.00
#
_symmetry.space_group_name_H-M   'P 1'
#
loop_
_entity.id
_entity.type
_entity.pdbx_description
1 polymer ?
#
loop_
_entity_poly.entity_id
_entity_poly.type
_entity_poly.pdbx_seq_one_letter_code
_entity_poly.pdbx_strand_id
1 'polypeptide(L)'
;MQKGAEAVHSANPNVLVILSGLKYDRDLSFLLNKPVTLTFSKKLVYELHWYGFSNGQAWATGNPNQVCGQLVAETASKAGFLLDQGYPLFVSEFGVDMRGTNVNDNRYLNCFMGWAAELDVDWALWALTGSYYIREGVVGYEETYGVYNWNWCDVRNQTTLHKISALQYPLRGPGYTERRPHKILFHPMTGLCVKRCIRTPYKTQYNLHRHHFKWEAVSDSKMHLSSKLEDGTIVCLDVDSDNNVVTNNCKCLDNKNNKCDPASQWFKLIDSTRCGADKSFFLEINSVLKLVANNFLSSFGL
;
A
#
# COMPACT_ATOMS: atom_id res chain seq x y z
N MET A 1 -6.43 27.30 9.30
CA MET A 1 -6.02 27.03 7.91
C MET A 1 -5.92 28.31 7.07
N GLN A 2 -7.02 28.99 6.71
CA GLN A 2 -7.00 30.12 5.75
C GLN A 2 -5.94 31.20 6.01
N LYS A 3 -5.97 31.85 7.18
CA LYS A 3 -5.01 32.93 7.49
C LYS A 3 -3.54 32.48 7.38
N GLY A 4 -3.24 31.25 7.78
CA GLY A 4 -1.88 30.69 7.69
C GLY A 4 -1.48 30.43 6.24
N ALA A 5 -2.39 29.86 5.44
CA ALA A 5 -2.17 29.60 4.02
C ALA A 5 -1.89 30.89 3.23
N GLU A 6 -2.70 31.93 3.46
CA GLU A 6 -2.50 33.25 2.83
C GLU A 6 -1.19 33.92 3.27
N ALA A 7 -0.82 33.80 4.55
CA ALA A 7 0.45 34.33 5.05
C ALA A 7 1.66 33.64 4.41
N VAL A 8 1.65 32.30 4.30
CA VAL A 8 2.70 31.55 3.60
C VAL A 8 2.78 31.93 2.13
N HIS A 9 1.64 32.02 1.43
CA HIS A 9 1.61 32.42 0.03
C HIS A 9 2.11 33.85 -0.19
N SER A 10 1.72 34.79 0.67
CA SER A 10 2.17 36.19 0.61
C SER A 10 3.67 36.30 0.84
N ALA A 11 4.24 35.49 1.74
CA ALA A 11 5.67 35.45 1.99
C ALA A 11 6.45 34.78 0.85
N ASN A 12 5.92 33.71 0.26
CA ASN A 12 6.52 33.04 -0.88
C ASN A 12 5.43 32.41 -1.81
N PRO A 13 5.19 32.98 -2.99
CA PRO A 13 4.17 32.46 -3.89
C PRO A 13 4.56 31.14 -4.55
N ASN A 14 5.83 30.75 -4.53
CA ASN A 14 6.37 29.59 -5.27
C ASN A 14 6.41 28.28 -4.46
N VAL A 15 6.17 28.32 -3.15
CA VAL A 15 6.13 27.09 -2.31
C VAL A 15 4.75 26.44 -2.31
N LEU A 16 4.72 25.10 -2.18
CA LEU A 16 3.50 24.35 -1.86
C LEU A 16 2.98 24.77 -0.47
N VAL A 17 1.66 24.71 -0.29
CA VAL A 17 1.01 24.97 0.99
C VAL A 17 0.24 23.71 1.38
N ILE A 18 0.71 23.07 2.46
CA ILE A 18 0.14 21.85 3.01
C ILE A 18 -0.90 22.23 4.06
N LEU A 19 -2.13 21.71 3.93
CA LEU A 19 -3.23 21.95 4.84
C LEU A 19 -3.54 20.69 5.66
N SER A 20 -3.21 20.76 6.94
CA SER A 20 -3.45 19.69 7.93
C SER A 20 -4.92 19.57 8.32
N GLY A 21 -5.27 18.40 8.84
CA GLY A 21 -6.63 18.04 9.22
C GLY A 21 -6.96 18.33 10.68
N LEU A 22 -8.04 17.73 11.15
CA LEU A 22 -8.38 17.67 12.58
C LEU A 22 -8.05 16.28 13.13
N LYS A 23 -8.06 16.16 14.46
CA LYS A 23 -7.88 14.89 15.19
C LYS A 23 -6.55 14.20 14.84
N TYR A 24 -5.45 14.92 15.04
CA TYR A 24 -4.10 14.47 14.65
C TYR A 24 -4.01 14.21 13.15
N ASP A 25 -4.53 15.15 12.35
CA ASP A 25 -4.49 15.12 10.89
C ASP A 25 -5.11 13.87 10.23
N ARG A 26 -6.13 13.31 10.88
CA ARG A 26 -6.88 12.14 10.38
C ARG A 26 -8.20 12.48 9.72
N ASP A 27 -8.66 13.72 9.84
CA ASP A 27 -10.03 14.11 9.48
C ASP A 27 -10.07 15.46 8.74
N LEU A 28 -10.29 15.38 7.42
CA LEU A 28 -10.50 16.51 6.52
C LEU A 28 -11.97 16.61 6.06
N SER A 29 -12.88 15.79 6.60
CA SER A 29 -14.28 15.72 6.15
C SER A 29 -15.05 17.03 6.36
N PHE A 30 -14.60 17.88 7.28
CA PHE A 30 -15.19 19.21 7.49
C PHE A 30 -15.11 20.10 6.23
N LEU A 31 -14.17 19.84 5.31
CA LEU A 31 -14.03 20.57 4.04
C LEU A 31 -15.19 20.33 3.07
N LEU A 32 -15.93 19.23 3.20
CA LEU A 32 -17.13 18.98 2.40
C LEU A 32 -18.22 20.04 2.67
N ASN A 33 -18.34 20.47 3.92
CA ASN A 33 -19.35 21.45 4.35
C ASN A 33 -18.78 22.88 4.43
N LYS A 34 -17.48 23.01 4.69
CA LYS A 34 -16.80 24.30 4.83
C LYS A 34 -15.47 24.29 4.06
N PRO A 35 -15.52 24.45 2.73
CA PRO A 35 -14.32 24.55 1.91
C PRO A 35 -13.46 25.74 2.33
N VAL A 36 -12.16 25.64 2.10
CA VAL A 36 -11.22 26.74 2.33
C VAL A 36 -11.30 27.70 1.14
N THR A 37 -11.62 28.97 1.39
CA THR A 37 -11.52 30.02 0.37
C THR A 37 -10.14 30.66 0.44
N LEU A 38 -9.37 30.56 -0.64
CA LEU A 38 -8.03 31.12 -0.77
C LEU A 38 -7.89 31.89 -2.08
N THR A 39 -6.92 32.81 -2.14
CA THR A 39 -6.52 33.54 -3.35
C THR A 39 -5.79 32.66 -4.38
N PHE A 40 -5.45 31.42 -4.01
CA PHE A 40 -4.72 30.45 -4.82
C PHE A 40 -5.23 29.02 -4.60
N SER A 41 -5.07 28.13 -5.60
CA SER A 41 -5.49 26.71 -5.49
C SER A 41 -4.51 25.70 -6.10
N LYS A 42 -3.74 26.08 -7.13
CA LYS A 42 -2.86 25.17 -7.90
C LYS A 42 -1.59 24.67 -7.17
N LYS A 43 -1.41 25.03 -5.91
CA LYS A 43 -0.26 24.66 -5.07
C LYS A 43 -0.67 24.18 -3.68
N LEU A 44 -1.93 23.78 -3.55
CA LEU A 44 -2.48 23.20 -2.33
C LEU A 44 -2.23 21.71 -2.29
N VAL A 45 -1.84 21.23 -1.11
CA VAL A 45 -1.70 19.82 -0.78
C VAL A 45 -2.44 19.62 0.54
N TYR A 46 -3.10 18.49 0.72
CA TYR A 46 -3.75 18.15 1.98
C TYR A 46 -2.99 17.06 2.71
N GLU A 47 -2.94 17.16 4.02
CA GLU A 47 -2.15 16.27 4.87
C GLU A 47 -3.02 15.24 5.59
N LEU A 48 -2.52 13.99 5.61
CA LEU A 48 -3.12 12.87 6.33
C LEU A 48 -2.07 12.17 7.20
N HIS A 49 -2.41 11.87 8.44
CA HIS A 49 -1.65 10.91 9.26
C HIS A 49 -2.36 9.57 9.30
N TRP A 50 -1.61 8.46 9.23
CA TRP A 50 -2.18 7.12 9.35
C TRP A 50 -1.24 6.17 10.09
N TYR A 51 -1.70 5.68 11.25
CA TYR A 51 -0.97 4.73 12.07
C TYR A 51 -1.83 3.52 12.47
N GLY A 52 -1.20 2.36 12.68
CA GLY A 52 -1.89 1.15 13.12
C GLY A 52 -2.56 1.28 14.49
N PHE A 53 -1.95 2.02 15.42
CA PHE A 53 -2.48 2.24 16.77
C PHE A 53 -3.68 3.21 16.82
N SER A 54 -3.98 3.91 15.72
CA SER A 54 -5.06 4.91 15.65
C SER A 54 -6.46 4.36 15.91
N ASN A 55 -6.62 3.04 15.82
CA ASN A 55 -7.86 2.31 16.05
C ASN A 55 -7.70 1.27 17.17
N GLY A 56 -6.85 1.56 18.15
CA GLY A 56 -6.57 0.66 19.28
C GLY A 56 -5.89 -0.63 18.82
N GLN A 57 -6.46 -1.78 19.21
CA GLN A 57 -5.91 -3.11 18.91
C GLN A 57 -6.66 -3.82 17.77
N ALA A 58 -7.41 -3.09 16.95
CA ALA A 58 -8.26 -3.68 15.91
C ALA A 58 -7.50 -4.63 14.97
N TRP A 59 -6.25 -4.30 14.59
CA TRP A 59 -5.46 -5.16 13.72
C TRP A 59 -4.99 -6.44 14.42
N ALA A 60 -4.72 -6.39 15.72
CA ALA A 60 -4.29 -7.54 16.50
C ALA A 60 -5.45 -8.48 16.85
N THR A 61 -6.64 -7.94 17.14
CA THR A 61 -7.78 -8.71 17.67
C THR A 61 -8.91 -8.96 16.68
N GLY A 62 -8.98 -8.19 15.59
CA GLY A 62 -10.00 -8.29 14.56
C GLY A 62 -9.52 -9.08 13.33
N ASN A 63 -10.47 -9.44 12.45
CA ASN A 63 -10.16 -10.02 11.16
C ASN A 63 -9.48 -8.95 10.26
N PRO A 64 -8.24 -9.16 9.77
CA PRO A 64 -7.52 -8.14 9.02
C PRO A 64 -8.20 -7.71 7.70
N ASN A 65 -9.00 -8.57 7.07
CA ASN A 65 -9.75 -8.20 5.86
C ASN A 65 -10.83 -7.15 6.16
N GLN A 66 -11.60 -7.38 7.22
CA GLN A 66 -12.67 -6.47 7.67
C GLN A 66 -12.07 -5.15 8.15
N VAL A 67 -11.01 -5.23 8.98
CA VAL A 67 -10.33 -4.04 9.53
C VAL A 67 -9.76 -3.19 8.39
N CYS A 68 -9.06 -3.79 7.43
CA CYS A 68 -8.53 -3.05 6.29
C CYS A 68 -9.65 -2.45 5.42
N GLY A 69 -10.70 -3.22 5.10
CA GLY A 69 -11.83 -2.72 4.31
C GLY A 69 -12.53 -1.53 4.98
N GLN A 70 -12.78 -1.62 6.29
CA GLN A 70 -13.40 -0.55 7.08
C GLN A 70 -12.51 0.70 7.11
N LEU A 71 -11.22 0.56 7.42
CA LEU A 71 -10.33 1.71 7.58
C LEU A 71 -10.01 2.39 6.26
N VAL A 72 -9.88 1.65 5.15
CA VAL A 72 -9.77 2.24 3.82
C VAL A 72 -11.02 3.04 3.45
N ALA A 73 -12.22 2.50 3.72
CA ALA A 73 -13.47 3.23 3.50
C ALA A 73 -13.60 4.48 4.38
N GLU A 74 -13.18 4.39 5.64
CA GLU A 74 -13.14 5.53 6.56
C GLU A 74 -12.19 6.61 6.04
N THR A 75 -10.95 6.26 5.66
CA THR A 75 -9.98 7.19 5.07
C THR A 75 -10.50 7.82 3.79
N ALA A 76 -11.18 7.07 2.92
CA ALA A 76 -11.80 7.60 1.72
C ALA A 76 -12.83 8.71 2.06
N SER A 77 -13.69 8.46 3.06
CA SER A 77 -14.69 9.45 3.50
C SER A 77 -14.09 10.67 4.21
N LYS A 78 -12.94 10.51 4.88
CA LYS A 78 -12.32 11.56 5.70
C LYS A 78 -11.32 12.42 4.95
N ALA A 79 -10.63 11.88 3.96
CA ALA A 79 -9.56 12.58 3.25
C ALA A 79 -9.48 12.18 1.77
N GLY A 80 -9.78 10.92 1.42
CA GLY A 80 -9.64 10.41 0.06
C GLY A 80 -10.49 11.14 -0.99
N PHE A 81 -11.64 11.71 -0.61
CA PHE A 81 -12.46 12.53 -1.50
C PHE A 81 -11.71 13.73 -2.13
N LEU A 82 -10.60 14.17 -1.52
CA LEU A 82 -9.76 15.25 -2.06
C LEU A 82 -8.99 14.81 -3.31
N LEU A 83 -8.59 13.54 -3.38
CA LEU A 83 -7.99 12.96 -4.58
C LEU A 83 -9.00 12.97 -5.74
N ASP A 84 -10.26 12.64 -5.48
CA ASP A 84 -11.34 12.69 -6.48
C ASP A 84 -11.62 14.12 -6.98
N GLN A 85 -11.36 15.12 -6.13
CA GLN A 85 -11.44 16.54 -6.47
C GLN A 85 -10.18 17.05 -7.21
N GLY A 86 -9.17 16.21 -7.40
CA GLY A 86 -7.93 16.54 -8.09
C GLY A 86 -6.87 17.23 -7.22
N TYR A 87 -7.03 17.23 -5.90
CA TYR A 87 -6.01 17.72 -4.98
C TYR A 87 -5.03 16.61 -4.58
N PRO A 88 -3.72 16.89 -4.49
CA PRO A 88 -2.77 15.96 -3.89
C PRO A 88 -3.08 15.71 -2.42
N LEU A 89 -2.98 14.44 -2.01
CA LEU A 89 -3.02 14.01 -0.62
C LEU A 89 -1.63 13.50 -0.23
N PHE A 90 -1.03 14.14 0.78
CA PHE A 90 0.28 13.80 1.30
C PHE A 90 0.12 13.13 2.65
N VAL A 91 0.53 11.85 2.74
CA VAL A 91 0.59 11.13 4.01
C VAL A 91 1.87 11.54 4.73
N SER A 92 1.86 12.69 5.38
CA SER A 92 3.05 13.26 6.02
C SER A 92 3.57 12.43 7.20
N GLU A 93 2.72 11.57 7.75
CA GLU A 93 3.09 10.63 8.79
C GLU A 93 2.39 9.28 8.66
N PHE A 94 3.19 8.24 8.55
CA PHE A 94 2.82 6.88 8.89
C PHE A 94 4.03 6.18 9.51
N GLY A 95 3.82 5.10 10.24
CA GLY A 95 4.92 4.34 10.82
C GLY A 95 4.47 3.06 11.50
N VAL A 96 5.45 2.24 11.83
CA VAL A 96 5.29 0.98 12.57
C VAL A 96 6.43 0.84 13.56
N ASP A 97 6.23 0.03 14.60
CA ASP A 97 7.32 -0.43 15.44
C ASP A 97 8.35 -1.21 14.60
N MET A 98 9.47 -0.56 14.32
CA MET A 98 10.51 -1.06 13.43
C MET A 98 11.27 -2.24 14.05
N ARG A 99 11.04 -2.60 15.33
CA ARG A 99 11.54 -3.86 15.91
C ARG A 99 10.83 -5.09 15.31
N GLY A 100 9.69 -4.90 14.65
CA GLY A 100 8.96 -5.95 13.94
C GLY A 100 8.16 -6.90 14.83
N THR A 101 8.05 -6.62 16.13
CA THR A 101 7.35 -7.48 17.11
C THR A 101 5.90 -7.08 17.34
N ASN A 102 5.47 -5.89 16.88
CA ASN A 102 4.12 -5.39 17.07
C ASN A 102 3.16 -5.94 16.01
N VAL A 103 2.30 -6.88 16.40
CA VAL A 103 1.31 -7.52 15.52
C VAL A 103 0.35 -6.52 14.89
N ASN A 104 -0.08 -5.51 15.65
CA ASN A 104 -1.05 -4.52 15.19
C ASN A 104 -0.46 -3.70 14.04
N ASP A 105 0.77 -3.23 14.22
CA ASP A 105 1.49 -2.43 13.23
C ASP A 105 1.90 -3.23 12.00
N ASN A 106 2.38 -4.46 12.19
CA ASN A 106 2.78 -5.34 11.09
C ASN A 106 1.62 -5.63 10.13
N ARG A 107 0.42 -5.86 10.66
CA ARG A 107 -0.80 -6.10 9.87
C ARG A 107 -1.30 -4.82 9.21
N TYR A 108 -1.31 -3.71 9.96
CA TYR A 108 -1.64 -2.38 9.44
C TYR A 108 -0.80 -2.02 8.21
N LEU A 109 0.52 -2.18 8.29
CA LEU A 109 1.44 -1.77 7.23
C LEU A 109 1.12 -2.44 5.90
N ASN A 110 0.74 -3.72 5.89
CA ASN A 110 0.38 -4.41 4.65
C ASN A 110 -0.86 -3.81 3.98
N CYS A 111 -1.86 -3.37 4.78
CA CYS A 111 -3.02 -2.65 4.25
C CYS A 111 -2.65 -1.26 3.73
N PHE A 112 -1.88 -0.51 4.52
CA PHE A 112 -1.39 0.81 4.13
C PHE A 112 -0.62 0.75 2.80
N MET A 113 0.33 -0.17 2.67
CA MET A 113 1.13 -0.37 1.46
C MET A 113 0.25 -0.64 0.23
N GLY A 114 -0.78 -1.48 0.38
CA GLY A 114 -1.71 -1.77 -0.71
C GLY A 114 -2.56 -0.56 -1.12
N TRP A 115 -3.06 0.21 -0.15
CA TRP A 115 -3.82 1.44 -0.39
C TRP A 115 -2.94 2.55 -0.99
N ALA A 116 -1.74 2.76 -0.45
CA ALA A 116 -0.82 3.78 -0.91
C ALA A 116 -0.33 3.50 -2.34
N ALA A 117 -0.07 2.23 -2.68
CA ALA A 117 0.25 1.84 -4.05
C ALA A 117 -0.92 2.05 -5.03
N GLU A 118 -2.15 1.73 -4.63
CA GLU A 118 -3.33 1.91 -5.50
C GLU A 118 -3.63 3.38 -5.77
N LEU A 119 -3.54 4.22 -4.74
CA LEU A 119 -3.82 5.64 -4.85
C LEU A 119 -2.59 6.46 -5.31
N ASP A 120 -1.40 5.88 -5.26
CA ASP A 120 -0.13 6.52 -5.62
C ASP A 120 0.05 7.86 -4.90
N VAL A 121 -0.16 7.83 -3.58
CA VAL A 121 -0.05 9.02 -2.71
C VAL A 121 1.40 9.28 -2.32
N ASP A 122 1.76 10.55 -2.20
CA ASP A 122 3.03 10.96 -1.61
C ASP A 122 3.02 10.71 -0.11
N TRP A 123 4.18 10.40 0.48
CA TRP A 123 4.27 10.01 1.88
C TRP A 123 5.59 10.42 2.54
N ALA A 124 5.58 10.51 3.88
CA ALA A 124 6.76 10.60 4.71
C ALA A 124 6.67 9.62 5.90
N LEU A 125 7.72 8.82 6.06
CA LEU A 125 7.82 7.80 7.10
C LEU A 125 8.22 8.47 8.42
N TRP A 126 7.40 8.27 9.45
CA TRP A 126 7.76 8.55 10.83
C TRP A 126 8.55 7.36 11.40
N ALA A 127 9.82 7.50 11.75
CA ALA A 127 10.68 8.69 11.59
C ALA A 127 12.11 8.28 11.22
N LEU A 128 12.92 9.22 10.73
CA LEU A 128 14.34 8.94 10.47
C LEU A 128 15.11 8.58 11.76
N THR A 129 14.78 9.25 12.85
CA THR A 129 15.48 9.28 14.14
C THR A 129 15.62 7.91 14.80
N GLY A 130 16.79 7.57 15.34
CA GLY A 130 16.99 6.36 16.17
C GLY A 130 16.84 6.57 17.68
N SER A 131 17.16 7.76 18.17
CA SER A 131 17.03 8.16 19.58
C SER A 131 16.90 9.69 19.73
N TYR A 132 16.35 10.13 20.86
CA TYR A 132 16.22 11.55 21.21
C TYR A 132 17.29 11.97 22.20
N TYR A 133 17.80 13.21 22.06
CA TYR A 133 18.66 13.80 23.07
C TYR A 133 17.98 13.78 24.46
N ILE A 134 16.72 14.21 24.51
CA ILE A 134 15.82 14.03 25.65
C ILE A 134 14.38 13.91 25.16
N ARG A 135 13.61 12.98 25.72
CA ARG A 135 12.15 12.88 25.51
C ARG A 135 11.51 12.39 26.80
N GLU A 136 10.45 13.06 27.23
CA GLU A 136 9.70 12.71 28.46
C GLU A 136 10.61 12.56 29.71
N GLY A 137 11.68 13.36 29.79
CA GLY A 137 12.64 13.33 30.90
C GLY A 137 13.72 12.25 30.80
N VAL A 138 13.71 11.41 29.76
CA VAL A 138 14.72 10.36 29.55
C VAL A 138 15.74 10.85 28.51
N VAL A 139 17.00 10.88 28.91
CA VAL A 139 18.14 11.15 28.02
C VAL A 139 18.38 9.93 27.15
N GLY A 140 18.56 10.12 25.84
CA GLY A 140 18.75 9.01 24.91
C GLY A 140 17.50 8.13 24.79
N TYR A 141 16.29 8.70 24.86
CA TYR A 141 15.05 7.92 24.68
C TYR A 141 15.07 7.23 23.31
N GLU A 142 14.85 5.91 23.28
CA GLU A 142 14.88 5.13 22.05
C GLU A 142 13.63 5.37 21.19
N GLU A 143 13.84 5.76 19.92
CA GLU A 143 12.76 5.84 18.94
C GLU A 143 12.61 4.48 18.26
N THR A 144 11.61 3.71 18.69
CA THR A 144 11.37 2.36 18.17
C THR A 144 10.62 2.35 16.83
N TYR A 145 9.95 3.45 16.47
CA TYR A 145 9.40 3.68 15.12
C TYR A 145 10.45 4.26 14.17
N GLY A 146 11.68 4.45 14.67
CA GLY A 146 12.82 5.00 13.96
C GLY A 146 13.38 4.09 12.86
N VAL A 147 13.79 4.69 11.74
CA VAL A 147 14.56 4.05 10.67
C VAL A 147 15.91 3.57 11.19
N TYR A 148 16.62 4.42 11.94
CA TYR A 148 17.89 4.05 12.57
C TYR A 148 17.69 3.31 13.89
N ASN A 149 18.68 2.50 14.26
CA ASN A 149 18.80 1.97 15.62
C ASN A 149 19.24 3.07 16.60
N TRP A 150 19.20 2.76 17.90
CA TRP A 150 19.40 3.73 18.98
C TRP A 150 20.70 4.56 18.85
N ASN A 151 21.79 3.95 18.39
CA ASN A 151 23.11 4.59 18.26
C ASN A 151 23.34 5.26 16.89
N TRP A 152 22.36 5.24 15.99
CA TRP A 152 22.45 5.82 14.64
C TRP A 152 23.47 5.17 13.71
N CYS A 153 23.94 3.96 14.03
CA CYS A 153 24.96 3.27 13.23
C CYS A 153 24.35 2.40 12.13
N ASP A 154 23.15 1.84 12.34
CA ASP A 154 22.53 0.90 11.41
C ASP A 154 21.04 1.18 11.20
N VAL A 155 20.52 0.69 10.08
CA VAL A 155 19.08 0.59 9.86
C VAL A 155 18.50 -0.46 10.82
N ARG A 156 17.44 -0.11 11.53
CA ARG A 156 16.79 -0.98 12.51
C ARG A 156 16.15 -2.22 11.88
N ASN A 157 15.54 -2.08 10.70
CA ASN A 157 14.85 -3.18 10.03
C ASN A 157 14.87 -3.05 8.51
N GLN A 158 15.85 -3.70 7.89
CA GLN A 158 16.06 -3.65 6.45
C GLN A 158 14.89 -4.25 5.67
N THR A 159 14.27 -5.32 6.17
CA THR A 159 13.13 -5.98 5.52
C THR A 159 11.93 -5.03 5.40
N THR A 160 11.63 -4.28 6.46
CA THR A 160 10.53 -3.30 6.48
C THR A 160 10.83 -2.12 5.57
N LEU A 161 12.07 -1.61 5.55
CA LEU A 161 12.45 -0.56 4.61
C LEU A 161 12.42 -1.01 3.15
N HIS A 162 12.88 -2.23 2.85
CA HIS A 162 12.78 -2.82 1.51
C HIS A 162 11.33 -2.95 1.05
N LYS A 163 10.41 -3.28 1.96
CA LYS A 163 8.97 -3.25 1.65
C LYS A 163 8.52 -1.85 1.27
N ILE A 164 8.81 -0.85 2.10
CA ILE A 164 8.38 0.54 1.90
C ILE A 164 9.01 1.17 0.65
N SER A 165 10.24 0.77 0.27
CA SER A 165 10.93 1.29 -0.91
C SER A 165 10.17 1.07 -2.22
N ALA A 166 9.26 0.10 -2.25
CA ALA A 166 8.34 -0.12 -3.37
C ALA A 166 7.51 1.12 -3.73
N LEU A 167 7.24 1.99 -2.76
CA LEU A 167 6.45 3.22 -2.91
C LEU A 167 7.30 4.49 -3.10
N GLN A 168 8.64 4.39 -3.11
CA GLN A 168 9.51 5.58 -3.20
C GLN A 168 9.42 6.29 -4.55
N TYR A 169 9.16 5.54 -5.61
CA TYR A 169 9.00 6.07 -6.95
C TYR A 169 7.53 6.06 -7.33
N PRO A 170 7.00 7.17 -7.88
CA PRO A 170 5.61 7.23 -8.34
C PRO A 170 5.30 6.09 -9.30
N LEU A 171 4.14 5.47 -9.11
CA LEU A 171 3.64 4.42 -9.99
C LEU A 171 3.01 5.02 -11.25
N ARG A 172 2.44 6.22 -11.14
CA ARG A 172 1.85 7.04 -12.19
C ARG A 172 2.21 8.52 -11.98
N GLY A 173 1.86 9.37 -12.93
CA GLY A 173 1.94 10.82 -12.75
C GLY A 173 2.39 11.60 -13.99
N PRO A 174 2.08 12.90 -14.06
CA PRO A 174 2.52 13.76 -15.15
C PRO A 174 4.05 13.83 -15.17
N GLY A 175 4.65 13.53 -16.33
CA GLY A 175 6.10 13.51 -16.50
C GLY A 175 6.79 12.19 -16.16
N TYR A 176 6.08 11.19 -15.60
CA TYR A 176 6.61 9.87 -15.27
C TYR A 176 6.05 8.78 -16.21
N THR A 177 6.20 8.99 -17.52
CA THR A 177 5.69 8.10 -18.57
C THR A 177 6.80 7.24 -19.17
N GLU A 178 7.39 6.37 -18.36
CA GLU A 178 8.42 5.44 -18.83
C GLU A 178 7.85 4.40 -19.81
N ARG A 179 6.56 4.04 -19.64
CA ARG A 179 5.81 3.11 -20.48
C ARG A 179 4.35 3.53 -20.65
N ARG A 180 3.68 2.88 -21.61
CA ARG A 180 2.22 2.98 -21.77
C ARG A 180 1.53 2.53 -20.47
N PRO A 181 0.40 3.16 -20.09
CA PRO A 181 -0.40 2.72 -18.95
C PRO A 181 -0.69 1.22 -19.03
N HIS A 182 -0.40 0.52 -17.94
CA HIS A 182 -0.64 -0.90 -17.78
C HIS A 182 -1.01 -1.19 -16.33
N LYS A 183 -1.58 -2.36 -16.08
CA LYS A 183 -1.77 -2.83 -14.71
C LYS A 183 -0.49 -3.53 -14.23
N ILE A 184 -0.26 -3.55 -12.93
CA ILE A 184 0.67 -4.47 -12.28
C ILE A 184 0.00 -5.08 -11.06
N LEU A 185 0.44 -6.28 -10.68
CA LEU A 185 -0.05 -6.95 -9.50
C LEU A 185 0.98 -6.82 -8.37
N PHE A 186 0.68 -5.97 -7.41
CA PHE A 186 1.53 -5.64 -6.28
C PHE A 186 1.22 -6.52 -5.07
N HIS A 187 2.25 -6.99 -4.37
CA HIS A 187 2.12 -7.78 -3.16
C HIS A 187 2.63 -6.97 -1.94
N PRO A 188 1.73 -6.38 -1.15
CA PRO A 188 2.10 -5.44 -0.09
C PRO A 188 3.01 -6.02 1.00
N MET A 189 2.89 -7.33 1.29
CA MET A 189 3.69 -7.98 2.32
C MET A 189 5.17 -8.11 1.94
N THR A 190 5.52 -8.16 0.65
CA THR A 190 6.92 -8.22 0.20
C THR A 190 7.41 -6.92 -0.42
N GLY A 191 6.50 -6.02 -0.84
CA GLY A 191 6.86 -4.85 -1.62
C GLY A 191 7.23 -5.18 -3.08
N LEU A 192 6.94 -6.41 -3.53
CA LEU A 192 7.30 -6.88 -4.87
C LEU A 192 6.09 -6.91 -5.80
N CYS A 193 6.35 -6.87 -7.11
CA CYS A 193 5.32 -7.03 -8.13
C CYS A 193 5.40 -8.42 -8.78
N VAL A 194 4.28 -8.97 -9.24
CA VAL A 194 4.28 -10.22 -10.00
C VAL A 194 4.75 -9.96 -11.43
N LYS A 195 5.79 -10.66 -11.87
CA LYS A 195 6.30 -10.58 -13.25
C LYS A 195 5.78 -11.74 -14.09
N ARG A 196 5.35 -11.42 -15.31
CA ARG A 196 5.12 -12.44 -16.34
C ARG A 196 6.45 -12.96 -16.87
N CYS A 197 6.81 -14.19 -16.54
CA CYS A 197 7.96 -14.88 -17.15
C CYS A 197 7.58 -15.36 -18.57
N ILE A 198 7.79 -14.50 -19.58
CA ILE A 198 7.77 -14.92 -20.99
C ILE A 198 9.19 -15.36 -21.37
N ARG A 199 9.52 -16.66 -21.27
CA ARG A 199 10.70 -17.20 -21.98
C ARG A 199 10.32 -17.35 -23.46
N THR A 200 10.63 -16.31 -24.26
CA THR A 200 10.92 -16.22 -25.72
C THR A 200 10.32 -17.22 -26.75
N PRO A 201 10.23 -16.83 -28.04
CA PRO A 201 9.17 -17.25 -28.95
C PRO A 201 9.48 -18.59 -29.62
N TYR A 202 8.79 -19.65 -29.22
CA TYR A 202 8.50 -20.73 -30.15
C TYR A 202 7.10 -20.54 -30.70
N LYS A 203 7.05 -20.22 -32.00
CA LYS A 203 5.89 -20.43 -32.85
C LYS A 203 5.51 -21.91 -32.81
N THR A 204 4.73 -22.31 -31.82
CA THR A 204 3.86 -23.47 -31.95
C THR A 204 2.51 -23.07 -31.42
N GLN A 205 1.63 -22.81 -32.39
CA GLN A 205 0.20 -22.60 -32.24
C GLN A 205 -0.42 -23.91 -31.74
N TYR A 206 -0.17 -24.25 -30.47
CA TYR A 206 -0.98 -25.25 -29.79
C TYR A 206 -2.27 -24.55 -29.36
N ASN A 207 -3.38 -25.02 -29.91
CA ASN A 207 -4.72 -24.74 -29.45
C ASN A 207 -4.83 -25.18 -27.98
N LEU A 208 -4.39 -24.32 -27.06
CA LEU A 208 -4.69 -24.44 -25.65
C LEU A 208 -6.17 -24.11 -25.49
N HIS A 209 -6.97 -25.13 -25.19
CA HIS A 209 -8.33 -24.96 -24.72
C HIS A 209 -8.36 -23.85 -23.66
N ARG A 210 -9.13 -22.78 -23.95
CA ARG A 210 -9.36 -21.64 -23.07
C ARG A 210 -10.14 -22.09 -21.84
N HIS A 211 -9.47 -22.59 -20.82
CA HIS A 211 -10.03 -22.65 -19.49
C HIS A 211 -9.89 -21.25 -18.87
N HIS A 212 -10.95 -20.45 -18.99
CA HIS A 212 -11.02 -19.10 -18.43
C HIS A 212 -11.12 -19.18 -16.89
N PHE A 213 -9.98 -19.35 -16.21
CA PHE A 213 -9.91 -19.10 -14.78
C PHE A 213 -10.10 -17.59 -14.56
N LYS A 214 -11.30 -17.21 -14.14
CA LYS A 214 -11.66 -15.83 -13.82
C LYS A 214 -11.26 -15.57 -12.37
N TRP A 215 -10.31 -14.67 -12.18
CA TRP A 215 -9.89 -14.23 -10.85
C TRP A 215 -10.70 -13.04 -10.40
N GLU A 216 -11.19 -13.08 -9.16
CA GLU A 216 -12.05 -12.04 -8.60
C GLU A 216 -11.55 -11.58 -7.24
N ALA A 217 -11.73 -10.29 -6.93
CA ALA A 217 -11.41 -9.71 -5.64
C ALA A 217 -12.55 -9.98 -4.64
N VAL A 218 -12.36 -10.92 -3.71
CA VAL A 218 -13.46 -11.48 -2.89
C VAL A 218 -13.55 -10.95 -1.46
N SER A 219 -12.46 -10.43 -0.87
CA SER A 219 -12.46 -9.95 0.52
C SER A 219 -13.01 -8.52 0.69
N ASP A 220 -13.34 -8.12 1.92
CA ASP A 220 -13.72 -6.74 2.26
C ASP A 220 -12.61 -5.73 1.93
N SER A 221 -11.35 -6.14 2.14
CA SER A 221 -10.16 -5.39 1.73
C SER A 221 -9.95 -5.33 0.20
N LYS A 222 -10.68 -6.14 -0.56
CA LYS A 222 -10.50 -6.34 -2.02
C LYS A 222 -9.09 -6.77 -2.43
N MET A 223 -8.35 -7.40 -1.51
CA MET A 223 -6.97 -7.85 -1.75
C MET A 223 -6.82 -9.37 -1.92
N HIS A 224 -7.86 -10.16 -1.68
CA HIS A 224 -7.84 -11.59 -2.04
C HIS A 224 -8.26 -11.77 -3.48
N LEU A 225 -7.32 -12.20 -4.33
CA LEU A 225 -7.64 -12.69 -5.67
C LEU A 225 -7.96 -14.18 -5.56
N SER A 226 -9.21 -14.54 -5.87
CA SER A 226 -9.70 -15.92 -5.78
C SER A 226 -10.17 -16.44 -7.13
N SER A 227 -10.02 -17.75 -7.34
CA SER A 227 -10.57 -18.48 -8.47
C SER A 227 -11.18 -19.80 -8.00
N LYS A 228 -12.18 -20.28 -8.73
CA LYS A 228 -12.76 -21.61 -8.55
C LYS A 228 -12.10 -22.59 -9.52
N LEU A 229 -11.59 -23.70 -8.98
CA LEU A 229 -11.02 -24.79 -9.75
C LEU A 229 -12.12 -25.68 -10.37
N GLU A 230 -11.75 -26.57 -11.29
CA GLU A 230 -12.70 -27.44 -12.01
C GLU A 230 -13.44 -28.41 -11.07
N ASP A 231 -12.79 -28.85 -9.99
CA ASP A 231 -13.37 -29.67 -8.92
C ASP A 231 -14.31 -28.89 -7.98
N GLY A 232 -14.45 -27.58 -8.21
CA GLY A 232 -15.25 -26.66 -7.41
C GLY A 232 -14.53 -26.06 -6.20
N THR A 233 -13.28 -26.45 -5.94
CA THR A 233 -12.45 -25.90 -4.86
C THR A 233 -12.17 -24.42 -5.09
N ILE A 234 -12.30 -23.61 -4.04
CA ILE A 234 -12.00 -22.17 -4.07
C ILE A 234 -10.58 -21.97 -3.55
N VAL A 235 -9.73 -21.35 -4.37
CA VAL A 235 -8.35 -21.02 -4.03
C VAL A 235 -8.13 -19.52 -4.10
N CYS A 236 -7.13 -19.05 -3.35
CA CYS A 236 -6.62 -17.69 -3.41
C CYS A 236 -5.16 -17.70 -3.87
N LEU A 237 -4.77 -16.62 -4.54
CA LEU A 237 -3.37 -16.37 -4.84
C LEU A 237 -2.60 -16.18 -3.52
N ASP A 238 -1.39 -16.70 -3.45
CA ASP A 238 -0.55 -16.66 -2.26
C ASP A 238 0.93 -16.50 -2.67
N VAL A 239 1.77 -16.07 -1.73
CA VAL A 239 3.23 -16.05 -1.87
C VAL A 239 3.83 -16.98 -0.83
N ASP A 240 4.63 -17.95 -1.28
CA ASP A 240 5.33 -18.88 -0.39
C ASP A 240 6.59 -18.24 0.24
N SER A 241 7.27 -19.00 1.11
CA SER A 241 8.48 -18.54 1.81
C SER A 241 9.65 -18.21 0.88
N ASP A 242 9.63 -18.76 -0.33
CA ASP A 242 10.67 -18.58 -1.34
C ASP A 242 10.32 -17.45 -2.33
N ASN A 243 9.29 -16.66 -2.02
CA ASN A 243 8.76 -15.58 -2.85
C ASN A 243 8.21 -16.04 -4.21
N ASN A 244 7.72 -17.28 -4.31
CA ASN A 244 7.00 -17.74 -5.49
C ASN A 244 5.50 -17.48 -5.34
N VAL A 245 4.89 -17.12 -6.47
CA VAL A 245 3.43 -17.06 -6.56
C VAL A 245 2.87 -18.48 -6.63
N VAL A 246 1.98 -18.82 -5.70
CA VAL A 246 1.30 -20.11 -5.58
C VAL A 246 -0.21 -19.92 -5.36
N THR A 247 -0.96 -21.01 -5.26
CA THR A 247 -2.39 -21.00 -4.93
C THR A 247 -2.68 -21.87 -3.72
N ASN A 248 -3.38 -21.33 -2.73
CA ASN A 248 -3.72 -22.03 -1.48
C ASN A 248 -5.19 -21.77 -1.11
N ASN A 249 -5.68 -22.48 -0.09
CA ASN A 249 -6.96 -22.15 0.53
C ASN A 249 -6.94 -20.70 1.04
N CYS A 250 -8.04 -19.99 0.84
CA CYS A 250 -8.15 -18.59 1.22
C CYS A 250 -8.10 -18.40 2.74
N LYS A 251 -7.22 -17.53 3.21
CA LYS A 251 -7.03 -17.16 4.61
C LYS A 251 -8.01 -16.06 4.99
N CYS A 252 -8.48 -16.07 6.24
CA CYS A 252 -9.27 -14.97 6.82
C CYS A 252 -10.56 -14.58 6.08
N LEU A 253 -11.13 -15.44 5.22
CA LEU A 253 -12.44 -15.19 4.60
C LEU A 253 -13.61 -15.68 5.47
N ASP A 254 -13.36 -16.52 6.47
CA ASP A 254 -14.34 -16.86 7.49
C ASP A 254 -14.33 -15.80 8.62
N ASN A 255 -15.51 -15.27 8.93
CA ASN A 255 -15.74 -14.28 9.97
C ASN A 255 -15.59 -14.84 11.40
N LYS A 256 -15.35 -16.15 11.56
CA LYS A 256 -15.17 -16.79 12.87
C LYS A 256 -13.73 -16.72 13.40
N ASN A 257 -12.73 -16.56 12.53
CA ASN A 257 -11.32 -16.60 12.94
C ASN A 257 -10.68 -15.21 12.91
N ASN A 258 -10.61 -14.56 14.06
CA ASN A 258 -9.99 -13.24 14.19
C ASN A 258 -8.47 -13.30 14.48
N LYS A 259 -7.89 -14.51 14.58
CA LYS A 259 -6.45 -14.70 14.85
C LYS A 259 -5.65 -15.05 13.59
N CYS A 260 -6.28 -15.12 12.43
CA CYS A 260 -5.61 -15.45 11.18
C CYS A 260 -4.77 -14.28 10.63
N ASP A 261 -3.86 -14.58 9.71
CA ASP A 261 -3.05 -13.59 9.00
C ASP A 261 -3.15 -13.84 7.47
N PRO A 262 -3.75 -12.92 6.70
CA PRO A 262 -3.89 -13.06 5.26
C PRO A 262 -2.77 -12.38 4.46
N ALA A 263 -1.74 -11.83 5.10
CA ALA A 263 -0.78 -10.92 4.46
C ALA A 263 -0.13 -11.48 3.19
N SER A 264 0.18 -12.78 3.16
CA SER A 264 0.79 -13.44 1.99
C SER A 264 -0.19 -13.66 0.81
N GLN A 265 -1.49 -13.50 1.04
CA GLN A 265 -2.56 -13.63 0.04
C GLN A 265 -3.13 -12.29 -0.39
N TRP A 266 -2.60 -11.18 0.14
CA TRP A 266 -3.01 -9.85 -0.26
C TRP A 266 -2.26 -9.39 -1.50
N PHE A 267 -3.01 -9.14 -2.56
CA PHE A 267 -2.51 -8.55 -3.79
C PHE A 267 -3.37 -7.36 -4.19
N LYS A 268 -2.73 -6.37 -4.82
CA LYS A 268 -3.39 -5.18 -5.32
C LYS A 268 -3.12 -5.00 -6.80
N LEU A 269 -4.19 -4.88 -7.58
CA LEU A 269 -4.09 -4.53 -8.99
C LEU A 269 -4.01 -3.01 -9.12
N ILE A 270 -2.86 -2.49 -9.53
CA ILE A 270 -2.57 -1.05 -9.55
C ILE A 270 -2.26 -0.60 -10.97
N ASP A 271 -2.64 0.63 -11.32
CA ASP A 271 -2.25 1.28 -12.57
C ASP A 271 -0.81 1.77 -12.48
N SER A 272 -0.03 1.53 -13.52
CA SER A 272 1.33 2.03 -13.60
C SER A 272 1.74 2.48 -15.00
N THR A 273 2.61 3.48 -15.04
CA THR A 273 3.36 3.91 -16.23
C THR A 273 4.86 3.65 -16.08
N ARG A 274 5.28 2.98 -15.00
CA ARG A 274 6.68 2.68 -14.68
C ARG A 274 7.22 1.50 -15.49
N CYS A 275 8.49 1.56 -15.87
CA CYS A 275 9.22 0.44 -16.48
C CYS A 275 9.77 -0.46 -15.38
N GLY A 276 9.38 -1.75 -15.38
CA GLY A 276 10.00 -2.76 -14.54
C GLY A 276 11.44 -3.06 -14.96
N ALA A 277 12.40 -2.23 -14.56
CA ALA A 277 13.78 -2.31 -15.03
C ALA A 277 14.69 -3.20 -14.17
N ASP A 278 14.39 -3.42 -12.90
CA ASP A 278 15.28 -4.16 -11.99
C ASP A 278 14.69 -5.50 -11.55
N LYS A 279 15.46 -6.58 -11.72
CA LYS A 279 15.06 -7.96 -11.37
C LYS A 279 14.85 -8.13 -9.85
N SER A 280 15.43 -7.26 -9.03
CA SER A 280 15.33 -7.29 -7.56
C SER A 280 13.91 -7.00 -7.02
N PHE A 281 12.98 -6.51 -7.85
CA PHE A 281 11.64 -6.07 -7.43
C PHE A 281 10.48 -6.99 -7.86
N PHE A 282 10.77 -8.21 -8.32
CA PHE A 282 9.76 -9.09 -8.90
C PHE A 282 9.63 -10.45 -8.23
N LEU A 283 8.40 -10.88 -8.01
CA LEU A 283 8.05 -12.26 -7.67
C LEU A 283 8.07 -13.13 -8.93
N GLU A 284 8.66 -14.32 -8.85
CA GLU A 284 8.64 -15.30 -9.93
C GLU A 284 7.41 -16.22 -9.83
N ILE A 285 6.83 -16.56 -10.99
CA ILE A 285 5.76 -17.56 -11.08
C ILE A 285 6.42 -18.92 -11.32
N ASN A 286 6.28 -19.86 -10.39
CA ASN A 286 6.91 -21.17 -10.51
C ASN A 286 6.34 -21.99 -11.70
N SER A 287 7.17 -22.88 -12.24
CA SER A 287 6.93 -23.68 -13.44
C SER A 287 5.68 -24.58 -13.40
N VAL A 288 5.22 -24.96 -12.22
CA VAL A 288 4.00 -25.79 -12.01
C VAL A 288 2.72 -25.00 -12.33
N LEU A 289 2.79 -23.67 -12.24
CA LEU A 289 1.69 -22.76 -12.58
C LEU A 289 1.60 -22.42 -14.08
N LYS A 290 2.43 -23.00 -14.97
CA LYS A 290 2.40 -22.67 -16.41
C LYS A 290 1.04 -22.89 -17.09
N LEU A 291 0.20 -23.80 -16.58
CA LEU A 291 -1.17 -24.01 -17.08
C LEU A 291 -2.18 -22.97 -16.57
N VAL A 292 -1.98 -22.41 -15.38
CA VAL A 292 -2.90 -21.44 -14.75
C VAL A 292 -2.44 -19.99 -14.98
N ALA A 293 -1.14 -19.74 -15.07
CA ALA A 293 -0.53 -18.41 -15.22
C ALA A 293 -0.77 -17.76 -16.59
N ASN A 294 -0.91 -18.56 -17.66
CA ASN A 294 -1.27 -18.02 -18.98
C ASN A 294 -2.71 -17.47 -19.01
N ASN A 295 -3.59 -17.97 -18.13
CA ASN A 295 -4.97 -17.48 -17.99
C ASN A 295 -5.11 -16.42 -16.88
N PHE A 296 -4.32 -16.51 -15.79
CA PHE A 296 -4.34 -15.60 -14.64
C PHE A 296 -4.17 -14.13 -15.03
N LEU A 297 -3.08 -13.77 -15.70
CA LEU A 297 -2.81 -12.37 -16.08
C LEU A 297 -3.77 -11.89 -17.17
N SER A 298 -4.13 -12.78 -18.12
CA SER A 298 -5.10 -12.44 -19.18
C SER A 298 -6.48 -12.08 -18.64
N SER A 299 -6.88 -12.63 -17.48
CA SER A 299 -8.16 -12.31 -16.83
C SER A 299 -8.23 -10.86 -16.29
N PHE A 300 -7.07 -10.22 -16.11
CA PHE A 300 -6.94 -8.82 -15.68
C PHE A 300 -6.44 -7.89 -16.80
N GLY A 301 -6.33 -8.39 -18.04
CA GLY A 301 -5.77 -7.62 -19.16
C GLY A 301 -4.26 -7.35 -19.06
N LEU A 302 -3.53 -8.18 -18.30
CA LEU A 302 -2.07 -8.16 -18.09
C LEU A 302 -1.29 -9.05 -19.08
#